data_AF-A0A7C6S6B8-F1
#
_entry.id   AF-A0A7C6S6B8-F1
#
_cell.length_a   1.000
_cell.length_b   1.000
_cell.length_c   1.000
_cell.angle_alpha   90.00
_cell.angle_beta   90.00
_cell.angle_gamma   90.00
#
_symmetry.space_group_name_H-M   'P 1'
#
loop_
_entity.id
_entity.type
_entity.pdbx_description
1 polymer ?
#
loop_
_entity_poly.entity_id
_entity_poly.type
_entity_poly.pdbx_seq_one_letter_code
_entity_poly.pdbx_strand_id
1 'polypeptide(L)'
;MTEIIDKKTYIKEQKIKQKEEKAAKAREEAKNHLLSKTWFLDWMPALTNILGFFSGLFGILMIFLPYASKDSVSFILISDPSIILLIASVLPIITMIISMLLPRYNCFAQIVFSVISLLSAAAFLAIPISKGIISIYSIIGAFLYAFAAGFSLTASIRATLIDPKNEQGYVVSFKNFVKSYKNFGLGVYYWWHRHYK
;
A
#
# COMPACT_ATOMS: atom_id res chain seq x y z
N MET A 1 -20.11 10.55 -50.80
CA MET A 1 -19.02 10.66 -49.79
C MET A 1 -19.42 11.47 -48.56
N THR A 2 -20.40 12.38 -48.66
CA THR A 2 -20.85 13.29 -47.59
C THR A 2 -21.63 12.60 -46.45
N GLU A 3 -22.41 11.56 -46.76
CA GLU A 3 -23.27 10.84 -45.79
C GLU A 3 -22.51 10.00 -44.73
N ILE A 4 -21.31 9.51 -45.09
CA ILE A 4 -20.48 8.67 -44.19
C ILE A 4 -19.78 9.54 -43.13
N ILE A 5 -19.47 10.79 -43.47
CA ILE A 5 -18.83 11.76 -42.57
C ILE A 5 -19.81 12.15 -41.45
N ASP A 6 -21.09 12.27 -41.77
CA ASP A 6 -22.14 12.69 -40.85
C ASP A 6 -22.45 11.61 -39.79
N LYS A 7 -22.57 10.35 -40.22
CA LYS A 7 -22.77 9.20 -39.31
C LYS A 7 -21.60 8.98 -38.35
N LYS A 8 -20.36 9.16 -38.84
CA LYS A 8 -19.15 8.98 -38.02
C LYS A 8 -19.01 10.09 -36.98
N THR A 9 -19.41 11.31 -37.32
CA THR A 9 -19.43 12.48 -36.43
C THR A 9 -20.52 12.32 -35.37
N TYR A 10 -21.73 11.92 -35.76
CA TYR A 10 -22.84 11.63 -34.84
C TYR A 10 -22.51 10.54 -33.81
N ILE A 11 -21.90 9.42 -34.24
CA ILE A 11 -21.46 8.35 -33.33
C ILE A 11 -20.40 8.86 -32.35
N LYS A 12 -19.51 9.74 -32.80
CA LYS A 12 -18.48 10.34 -31.95
C LYS A 12 -19.10 11.25 -30.89
N GLU A 13 -20.06 12.09 -31.27
CA GLU A 13 -20.80 12.98 -30.36
C GLU A 13 -21.63 12.21 -29.33
N GLN A 14 -22.32 11.15 -29.75
CA GLN A 14 -23.05 10.24 -28.86
C GLN A 14 -22.11 9.60 -27.81
N LYS A 15 -20.93 9.16 -28.23
CA LYS A 15 -19.90 8.59 -27.32
C LYS A 15 -19.33 9.64 -26.37
N ILE A 16 -19.18 10.89 -26.80
CA ILE A 16 -18.73 12.01 -25.96
C ILE A 16 -19.80 12.32 -24.91
N LYS A 17 -21.06 12.49 -25.31
CA LYS A 17 -22.19 12.72 -24.38
C LYS A 17 -22.32 11.60 -23.36
N GLN A 18 -22.26 10.33 -23.77
CA GLN A 18 -22.29 9.20 -22.83
C GLN A 18 -21.11 9.19 -21.86
N LYS A 19 -19.91 9.60 -22.30
CA LYS A 19 -18.75 9.74 -21.42
C LYS A 19 -18.94 10.88 -20.43
N GLU A 20 -19.45 12.02 -20.87
CA GLU A 20 -19.71 13.19 -20.02
C GLU A 20 -20.79 12.90 -18.98
N GLU A 21 -21.90 12.24 -19.35
CA GLU A 21 -22.93 11.81 -18.39
C GLU A 21 -22.38 10.82 -17.36
N LYS A 22 -21.61 9.82 -17.80
CA LYS A 22 -20.95 8.87 -16.87
C LYS A 22 -19.98 9.58 -15.95
N ALA A 23 -19.20 10.54 -16.45
CA ALA A 23 -18.27 11.33 -15.65
C ALA A 23 -19.00 12.26 -14.66
N ALA A 24 -20.14 12.84 -15.06
CA ALA A 24 -20.97 13.67 -14.20
C ALA A 24 -21.58 12.85 -13.05
N LYS A 25 -22.15 11.68 -13.34
CA LYS A 25 -22.64 10.73 -12.31
C LYS A 25 -21.52 10.29 -11.37
N ALA A 26 -20.34 9.95 -11.91
CA ALA A 26 -19.18 9.59 -11.11
C ALA A 26 -18.71 10.74 -10.21
N ARG A 27 -18.76 12.00 -10.68
CA ARG A 27 -18.44 13.20 -9.88
C ARG A 27 -19.43 13.41 -8.74
N GLU A 28 -20.71 13.13 -8.96
CA GLU A 28 -21.74 13.22 -7.94
C GLU A 28 -21.57 12.13 -6.86
N GLU A 29 -21.37 10.88 -7.27
CA GLU A 29 -21.04 9.77 -6.37
C GLU A 29 -19.72 10.01 -5.61
N ALA A 30 -18.72 10.62 -6.27
CA ALA A 30 -17.44 10.97 -5.66
C ALA A 30 -17.51 12.08 -4.60
N LYS A 31 -18.60 12.85 -4.54
CA LYS A 31 -18.83 13.78 -3.42
C LYS A 31 -19.25 13.03 -2.15
N ASN A 32 -19.91 11.89 -2.32
CA ASN A 32 -20.38 11.03 -1.23
C ASN A 32 -19.32 10.00 -0.79
N HIS A 33 -18.41 9.62 -1.70
CA HIS A 33 -17.18 8.89 -1.38
C HIS A 33 -16.06 9.85 -0.92
N LEU A 34 -15.11 9.38 -0.10
CA LEU A 34 -14.02 10.15 0.56
C LEU A 34 -14.37 10.85 1.89
N LEU A 35 -15.45 10.42 2.55
CA LEU A 35 -15.71 10.75 3.97
C LEU A 35 -14.90 9.82 4.90
N SER A 36 -14.77 10.18 6.19
CA SER A 36 -13.94 9.45 7.17
C SER A 36 -14.22 7.95 7.26
N LYS A 37 -15.41 7.48 6.84
CA LYS A 37 -15.75 6.06 6.80
C LYS A 37 -15.11 5.34 5.60
N THR A 38 -15.13 5.95 4.42
CA THR A 38 -14.56 5.39 3.18
C THR A 38 -13.03 5.35 3.19
N TRP A 39 -12.37 6.28 3.89
CA TRP A 39 -10.92 6.20 4.08
C TRP A 39 -10.51 4.87 4.74
N PHE A 40 -11.21 4.47 5.80
CA PHE A 40 -10.82 3.29 6.59
C PHE A 40 -11.35 1.96 6.03
N LEU A 41 -12.40 1.97 5.21
CA LEU A 41 -12.99 0.77 4.62
C LEU A 41 -12.52 0.52 3.18
N ASP A 42 -12.32 1.58 2.40
CA ASP A 42 -12.04 1.46 0.97
C ASP A 42 -10.55 1.68 0.66
N TRP A 43 -9.89 2.60 1.37
CA TRP A 43 -8.51 2.97 1.09
C TRP A 43 -7.49 2.24 1.95
N MET A 44 -7.60 2.42 3.26
CA MET A 44 -6.60 2.02 4.23
C MET A 44 -6.30 0.51 4.23
N PRO A 45 -7.28 -0.41 4.09
CA PRO A 45 -6.99 -1.85 4.12
C PRO A 45 -6.07 -2.27 2.97
N ALA A 46 -6.34 -1.80 1.75
CA ALA A 46 -5.53 -2.09 0.59
C ALA A 46 -4.15 -1.40 0.67
N LEU A 47 -4.12 -0.13 1.08
CA LEU A 47 -2.87 0.63 1.25
C LEU A 47 -1.92 -0.03 2.25
N THR A 48 -2.43 -0.53 3.39
CA THR A 48 -1.62 -1.24 4.37
C THR A 48 -0.89 -2.43 3.77
N ASN A 49 -1.58 -3.24 2.95
CA ASN A 49 -0.96 -4.37 2.27
C ASN A 49 0.02 -3.96 1.18
N ILE A 50 -0.37 -2.99 0.36
CA ILE A 50 0.49 -2.47 -0.71
C ILE A 50 1.79 -1.97 -0.09
N LEU A 51 1.72 -1.10 0.93
CA LEU A 51 2.89 -0.60 1.64
C LEU A 51 3.68 -1.73 2.28
N GLY A 52 3.04 -2.65 3.01
CA GLY A 52 3.74 -3.78 3.64
C GLY A 52 4.52 -4.63 2.64
N PHE A 53 3.90 -4.97 1.52
CA PHE A 53 4.54 -5.75 0.44
C PHE A 53 5.69 -4.97 -0.23
N PHE A 54 5.45 -3.71 -0.60
CA PHE A 54 6.47 -2.89 -1.26
C PHE A 54 7.65 -2.56 -0.34
N SER A 55 7.43 -2.30 0.95
CA SER A 55 8.50 -2.10 1.93
C SER A 55 9.38 -3.34 2.05
N GLY A 56 8.76 -4.51 2.17
CA GLY A 56 9.43 -5.81 2.17
C GLY A 56 10.28 -6.06 0.93
N LEU A 57 9.67 -5.88 -0.24
CA LEU A 57 10.34 -6.08 -1.53
C LEU A 57 11.48 -5.09 -1.72
N PHE A 58 11.27 -3.82 -1.37
CA PHE A 58 12.31 -2.79 -1.40
C PHE A 58 13.49 -3.21 -0.51
N GLY A 59 13.23 -3.61 0.74
CA GLY A 59 14.26 -4.06 1.67
C GLY A 59 15.10 -5.21 1.11
N ILE A 60 14.45 -6.22 0.52
CA ILE A 60 15.11 -7.34 -0.15
C ILE A 60 15.98 -6.84 -1.32
N LEU A 61 15.43 -6.00 -2.20
CA LEU A 61 16.17 -5.47 -3.36
C LEU A 61 17.40 -4.68 -2.92
N MET A 62 17.31 -3.89 -1.85
CA MET A 62 18.43 -3.09 -1.36
C MET A 62 19.57 -3.92 -0.79
N ILE A 63 19.28 -5.14 -0.31
CA ILE A 63 20.32 -6.07 0.11
C ILE A 63 21.13 -6.58 -1.09
N PHE A 64 20.48 -6.77 -2.24
CA PHE A 64 21.12 -7.30 -3.45
C PHE A 64 21.67 -6.22 -4.40
N LEU A 65 21.31 -4.95 -4.21
CA LEU A 65 21.82 -3.84 -4.99
C LEU A 65 23.23 -3.45 -4.50
N PRO A 66 24.27 -3.51 -5.36
CA PRO A 66 25.59 -3.04 -4.99
C PRO A 66 25.54 -1.55 -4.68
N TYR A 67 26.01 -1.17 -3.49
CA TYR A 67 26.21 0.22 -3.14
C TYR A 67 27.44 0.72 -3.93
N ALA A 68 27.20 1.40 -5.05
CA ALA A 68 28.27 2.05 -5.82
C ALA A 68 28.72 3.31 -5.07
N SER A 69 29.58 3.18 -4.06
CA SER A 69 30.45 4.27 -3.64
C SER A 69 31.76 4.16 -4.42
N LYS A 70 32.28 5.31 -4.85
CA LYS A 70 33.29 5.46 -5.92
C LYS A 70 34.61 4.70 -5.72
N ASP A 71 34.91 4.19 -4.52
CA ASP A 71 36.17 3.51 -4.20
C ASP A 71 36.01 2.10 -3.61
N SER A 72 34.77 1.61 -3.48
CA SER A 72 34.53 0.22 -3.14
C SER A 72 33.10 -0.10 -3.51
N VAL A 73 32.91 -1.00 -4.47
CA VAL A 73 31.67 -1.77 -4.58
C VAL A 73 31.64 -2.69 -3.35
N SER A 74 31.41 -2.09 -2.19
CA SER A 74 31.19 -2.80 -0.95
C SER A 74 29.80 -3.36 -1.07
N PHE A 75 29.73 -4.55 -1.66
CA PHE A 75 28.76 -5.55 -1.24
C PHE A 75 28.66 -5.45 0.28
N ILE A 76 27.54 -4.93 0.81
CA ILE A 76 27.17 -5.14 2.23
C ILE A 76 26.74 -6.62 2.40
N LEU A 77 27.29 -7.53 1.58
CA LEU A 77 27.01 -8.94 1.61
C LEU A 77 28.09 -9.59 2.48
N ILE A 78 27.62 -10.30 3.51
CA ILE A 78 28.39 -11.18 4.40
C ILE A 78 29.20 -10.45 5.48
N SER A 79 28.51 -9.59 6.23
CA SER A 79 28.82 -9.39 7.65
C SER A 79 27.53 -9.58 8.45
N ASP A 80 27.60 -10.03 9.72
CA ASP A 80 26.45 -10.31 10.60
C ASP A 80 25.25 -9.34 10.51
N PRO A 81 25.44 -8.02 10.28
CA PRO A 81 24.32 -7.06 10.18
C PRO A 81 23.47 -7.20 8.90
N SER A 82 23.97 -7.87 7.86
CA SER A 82 23.23 -8.16 6.61
C SER A 82 22.10 -9.16 6.83
N ILE A 83 22.29 -10.12 7.75
CA ILE A 83 21.26 -11.09 8.14
C ILE A 83 20.12 -10.37 8.89
N ILE A 84 20.45 -9.41 9.76
CA ILE A 84 19.44 -8.64 10.49
C ILE A 84 18.60 -7.80 9.53
N LEU A 85 19.22 -7.14 8.55
CA LEU A 85 18.48 -6.40 7.52
C LEU A 85 17.64 -7.32 6.63
N LEU A 86 18.12 -8.53 6.33
CA LEU A 86 17.34 -9.53 5.60
C LEU A 86 16.13 -9.98 6.40
N ILE A 87 16.29 -10.27 7.69
CA ILE A 87 15.18 -10.62 8.58
C ILE A 87 14.19 -9.45 8.67
N ALA A 88 14.69 -8.22 8.87
CA ALA A 88 13.86 -7.01 8.88
C ALA A 88 13.13 -6.80 7.54
N SER A 89 13.66 -7.34 6.44
CA SER A 89 13.02 -7.23 5.13
C SER A 89 11.93 -8.28 4.91
N VAL A 90 12.22 -9.53 5.29
CA VAL A 90 11.36 -10.69 5.02
C VAL A 90 10.27 -10.87 6.08
N LEU A 91 10.58 -10.64 7.35
CA LEU A 91 9.66 -10.89 8.46
C LEU A 91 8.34 -10.11 8.35
N PRO A 92 8.32 -8.80 7.98
CA PRO A 92 7.07 -8.07 7.74
C PRO A 92 6.20 -8.72 6.67
N ILE A 93 6.77 -9.21 5.56
CA ILE A 93 6.02 -9.89 4.50
C ILE A 93 5.38 -11.17 5.04
N ILE A 94 6.16 -11.98 5.76
CA ILE A 94 5.66 -13.23 6.35
C ILE A 94 4.51 -12.95 7.32
N THR A 95 4.67 -11.98 8.23
CA THR A 95 3.62 -11.63 9.19
C THR A 95 2.37 -11.08 8.51
N MET A 96 2.52 -10.29 7.44
CA MET A 96 1.40 -9.80 6.64
C MET A 96 0.64 -10.96 5.98
N ILE A 97 1.33 -11.94 5.41
CA ILE A 97 0.67 -13.12 4.81
C ILE A 97 -0.03 -13.94 5.90
N ILE A 98 0.62 -14.14 7.05
CA ILE A 98 0.02 -14.86 8.18
C ILE A 98 -1.24 -14.16 8.69
N SER A 99 -1.24 -12.82 8.78
CA SER A 99 -2.43 -12.07 9.23
C SER A 99 -3.60 -12.28 8.29
N MET A 100 -3.35 -12.34 6.97
CA MET A 100 -4.40 -12.66 6.00
C MET A 100 -4.97 -14.07 6.15
N LEU A 101 -4.15 -15.05 6.55
CA LEU A 101 -4.52 -16.47 6.72
C LEU A 101 -5.33 -16.74 7.99
N LEU A 102 -5.26 -15.85 8.99
CA LEU A 102 -5.88 -16.03 10.30
C LEU A 102 -7.12 -15.14 10.46
N PRO A 103 -8.28 -15.46 9.83
CA PRO A 103 -9.44 -14.57 9.80
C PRO A 103 -9.97 -14.23 11.20
N ARG A 104 -9.85 -15.15 12.17
CA ARG A 104 -10.29 -14.94 13.56
C ARG A 104 -9.39 -14.00 14.36
N TYR A 105 -8.11 -13.94 14.00
CA TYR A 105 -7.10 -13.16 14.72
C TYR A 105 -6.50 -12.06 13.84
N ASN A 106 -7.12 -11.76 12.69
CA ASN A 106 -6.53 -10.91 11.66
C ASN A 106 -6.19 -9.51 12.20
N CYS A 107 -7.12 -8.89 12.94
CA CYS A 107 -6.90 -7.58 13.56
C CYS A 107 -5.69 -7.60 14.51
N PHE A 108 -5.57 -8.63 15.35
CA PHE A 108 -4.44 -8.78 16.26
C PHE A 108 -3.12 -9.08 15.52
N ALA A 109 -3.16 -9.97 14.53
CA ALA A 109 -2.00 -10.29 13.71
C ALA A 109 -1.48 -9.08 12.92
N GLN A 110 -2.36 -8.16 12.52
CA GLN A 110 -1.93 -6.88 11.93
C GLN A 110 -1.31 -5.91 12.94
N ILE A 111 -1.73 -5.92 14.21
CA ILE A 111 -1.01 -5.19 15.27
C ILE A 111 0.42 -5.73 15.38
N VAL A 112 0.59 -7.06 15.38
CA VAL A 112 1.92 -7.70 15.38
C VAL A 112 2.72 -7.28 14.15
N PHE A 113 2.12 -7.31 12.96
CA PHE A 113 2.75 -6.81 11.73
C PHE A 113 3.18 -5.33 11.84
N SER A 114 2.37 -4.48 12.48
CA SER A 114 2.69 -3.06 12.68
C SER A 114 3.93 -2.90 13.55
N VAL A 115 4.03 -3.67 14.63
CA VAL A 115 5.19 -3.67 15.53
C VAL A 115 6.43 -4.15 14.80
N ILE A 116 6.33 -5.27 14.07
CA ILE A 116 7.45 -5.83 13.28
C ILE A 116 7.91 -4.83 12.21
N SER A 117 6.98 -4.14 11.54
CA SER A 117 7.31 -3.09 10.57
C SER A 117 8.03 -1.92 11.22
N LEU A 118 7.63 -1.50 12.42
CA LEU A 118 8.32 -0.44 13.15
C LEU A 118 9.74 -0.85 13.57
N LEU A 119 9.93 -2.08 14.02
CA LEU A 119 11.25 -2.64 14.32
C LEU A 119 12.12 -2.71 13.06
N SER A 120 11.51 -3.03 11.92
CA SER A 120 12.20 -3.04 10.63
C SER A 120 12.64 -1.63 10.23
N ALA A 121 11.79 -0.61 10.42
CA ALA A 121 12.17 0.79 10.22
C ALA A 121 13.38 1.18 11.08
N ALA A 122 13.37 0.78 12.36
CA ALA A 122 14.49 1.02 13.26
C ALA A 122 15.77 0.32 12.82
N ALA A 123 15.69 -0.94 12.38
CA ALA A 123 16.85 -1.70 11.87
C ALA A 123 17.47 -1.04 10.64
N PHE A 124 16.64 -0.53 9.72
CA PHE A 124 17.07 0.20 8.53
C PHE A 124 17.77 1.54 8.85
N LEU A 125 17.63 2.10 10.06
CA LEU A 125 18.37 3.28 10.49
C LEU A 125 19.57 2.91 11.37
N ALA A 126 19.37 2.05 12.37
CA ALA A 126 20.37 1.76 13.39
C ALA A 126 21.59 1.01 12.84
N ILE A 127 21.39 0.06 11.92
CA ILE A 127 22.49 -0.75 11.36
C ILE A 127 23.44 0.08 10.47
N PRO A 128 22.94 0.93 9.56
CA PRO A 128 23.81 1.83 8.80
C PRO A 128 24.51 2.88 9.68
N ILE A 129 23.80 3.44 10.68
CA ILE A 129 24.37 4.42 11.62
C ILE A 129 25.51 3.79 12.44
N SER A 130 25.34 2.57 12.95
CA SER A 130 26.39 1.90 13.74
C SER A 130 27.65 1.59 12.93
N LYS A 131 27.56 1.61 11.59
CA LYS A 131 28.69 1.47 10.68
C LYS A 131 29.21 2.79 10.11
N GLY A 132 28.59 3.93 10.45
CA GLY A 132 28.95 5.23 9.89
C GLY A 132 28.64 5.40 8.40
N ILE A 133 27.78 4.54 7.83
CA ILE A 133 27.43 4.55 6.40
C ILE A 133 25.94 4.88 6.29
N ILE A 134 25.56 6.16 6.36
CA ILE A 134 24.17 6.56 6.15
C ILE A 134 23.88 6.59 4.65
N SER A 135 22.88 5.81 4.28
CA SER A 135 22.45 5.56 2.91
C SER A 135 21.10 6.24 2.66
N ILE A 136 20.92 6.89 1.50
CA ILE A 136 19.59 7.39 1.10
C ILE A 136 18.56 6.25 1.03
N TYR A 137 19.01 5.05 0.66
CA TYR A 137 18.18 3.86 0.58
C TYR A 137 17.75 3.34 1.96
N SER A 138 18.63 3.43 2.95
CA SER A 138 18.29 3.16 4.35
C SER A 138 17.21 4.10 4.88
N ILE A 139 17.29 5.39 4.52
CA ILE A 139 16.27 6.38 4.86
C ILE A 139 14.94 6.06 4.17
N ILE A 140 14.97 5.75 2.87
CA ILE A 140 13.77 5.36 2.11
C ILE A 140 13.14 4.10 2.70
N GLY A 141 13.94 3.07 2.99
CA GLY A 141 13.45 1.83 3.59
C GLY A 141 12.81 2.07 4.95
N ALA A 142 13.46 2.84 5.82
CA ALA A 142 12.92 3.21 7.12
C ALA A 142 11.59 3.97 7.01
N PHE A 143 11.50 4.92 6.07
CA PHE A 143 10.28 5.66 5.78
C PHE A 143 9.14 4.74 5.32
N LEU A 144 9.42 3.85 4.37
CA LEU A 144 8.44 2.89 3.86
C LEU A 144 7.91 1.97 4.97
N TYR A 145 8.78 1.44 5.84
CA TYR A 145 8.38 0.62 6.97
C TYR A 145 7.60 1.38 8.04
N ALA A 146 8.00 2.62 8.34
CA ALA A 146 7.27 3.48 9.28
C ALA A 146 5.85 3.79 8.77
N PHE A 147 5.69 4.04 7.46
CA PHE A 147 4.38 4.23 6.85
C PHE A 147 3.54 2.95 6.91
N ALA A 148 4.12 1.79 6.56
CA ALA A 148 3.41 0.50 6.68
C ALA A 148 2.93 0.24 8.12
N ALA A 149 3.79 0.52 9.10
CA ALA A 149 3.47 0.39 10.52
C ALA A 149 2.34 1.33 10.94
N GLY A 150 2.41 2.62 10.58
CA GLY A 150 1.40 3.62 10.95
C GLY A 150 0.03 3.33 10.34
N PHE A 151 -0.01 2.93 9.07
CA PHE A 151 -1.26 2.56 8.39
C PHE A 151 -1.86 1.28 8.98
N SER A 152 -1.05 0.24 9.19
CA SER A 152 -1.53 -1.01 9.78
C SER A 152 -2.02 -0.81 11.21
N LEU A 153 -1.28 -0.06 12.03
CA LEU A 153 -1.64 0.18 13.42
C LEU A 153 -2.97 0.92 13.51
N THR A 154 -3.11 1.97 12.70
CA THR A 154 -4.35 2.77 12.63
C THR A 154 -5.53 1.92 12.16
N ALA A 155 -5.32 1.04 11.18
CA ALA A 155 -6.36 0.14 10.67
C ALA A 155 -6.79 -0.86 11.72
N SER A 156 -5.80 -1.45 12.39
CA SER A 156 -6.00 -2.52 13.36
C SER A 156 -6.62 -2.03 14.66
N ILE A 157 -6.21 -0.85 15.16
CA ILE A 157 -6.84 -0.23 16.34
C ILE A 157 -8.30 0.06 16.03
N ARG A 158 -8.59 0.69 14.89
CA ARG A 158 -9.98 1.01 14.52
C ARG A 158 -10.82 -0.25 14.30
N ALA A 159 -10.26 -1.26 13.63
CA ALA A 159 -10.90 -2.56 13.47
C ALA A 159 -11.19 -3.19 14.84
N THR A 160 -10.24 -3.21 15.76
CA THR A 160 -10.43 -3.78 17.09
C THR A 160 -11.52 -3.06 17.89
N LEU A 161 -11.66 -1.74 17.72
CA LEU A 161 -12.66 -0.94 18.44
C LEU A 161 -14.07 -1.03 17.83
N ILE A 162 -14.20 -1.10 16.50
CA ILE A 162 -15.48 -0.93 15.79
C ILE A 162 -15.95 -2.22 15.12
N ASP A 163 -15.02 -3.07 14.69
CA ASP A 163 -15.28 -4.27 13.91
C ASP A 163 -14.28 -5.40 14.29
N PRO A 164 -14.31 -5.88 15.55
CA PRO A 164 -13.31 -6.81 16.08
C PRO A 164 -13.28 -8.15 15.33
N LYS A 165 -14.38 -8.50 14.66
CA LYS A 165 -14.50 -9.69 13.81
C LYS A 165 -14.14 -9.44 12.34
N ASN A 166 -13.80 -8.20 11.98
CA ASN A 166 -13.47 -7.78 10.62
C ASN A 166 -14.56 -8.10 9.58
N GLU A 167 -15.83 -7.95 9.95
CA GLU A 167 -16.99 -8.20 9.09
C GLU A 167 -17.18 -7.08 8.04
N GLN A 168 -16.85 -5.84 8.40
CA GLN A 168 -16.89 -4.68 7.51
C GLN A 168 -15.64 -4.61 6.61
N GLY A 169 -14.53 -5.22 7.03
CA GLY A 169 -13.32 -5.36 6.22
C GLY A 169 -12.29 -4.24 6.38
N TYR A 170 -12.17 -3.68 7.59
CA TYR A 170 -11.10 -2.72 7.95
C TYR A 170 -9.69 -3.30 7.81
N VAL A 171 -9.58 -4.63 7.78
CA VAL A 171 -8.34 -5.36 7.56
C VAL A 171 -8.52 -6.33 6.41
N VAL A 172 -7.48 -6.48 5.58
CA VAL A 172 -7.50 -7.46 4.49
C VAL A 172 -7.21 -8.86 5.03
N SER A 173 -8.00 -9.81 4.59
CA SER A 173 -7.89 -11.25 4.77
C SER A 173 -8.04 -11.94 3.42
N PHE A 174 -7.74 -13.24 3.34
CA PHE A 174 -8.03 -13.99 2.12
C PHE A 174 -9.52 -13.97 1.72
N LYS A 175 -10.43 -13.85 2.68
CA LYS A 175 -11.88 -13.84 2.42
C LYS A 175 -12.36 -12.57 1.71
N ASN A 176 -11.77 -11.43 2.05
CA ASN A 176 -12.19 -10.12 1.53
C ASN A 176 -11.15 -9.49 0.59
N PHE A 177 -10.04 -10.16 0.27
CA PHE A 177 -8.96 -9.66 -0.59
C PHE A 177 -9.48 -9.00 -1.87
N VAL A 178 -10.21 -9.75 -2.71
CA VAL A 178 -10.74 -9.24 -3.98
C VAL A 178 -11.67 -8.04 -3.77
N LYS A 179 -12.52 -8.10 -2.74
CA LYS A 179 -13.46 -7.02 -2.41
C LYS A 179 -12.72 -5.75 -1.97
N SER A 180 -11.70 -5.87 -1.10
CA SER A 180 -10.90 -4.75 -0.62
C SER A 180 -10.15 -4.05 -1.76
N TYR A 181 -9.54 -4.79 -2.68
CA TYR A 181 -8.86 -4.19 -3.83
C TYR A 181 -9.84 -3.59 -4.86
N LYS A 182 -11.02 -4.17 -5.03
CA LYS A 182 -12.09 -3.58 -5.86
C LYS A 182 -12.58 -2.25 -5.27
N ASN A 183 -12.81 -2.21 -3.95
CA ASN A 183 -13.20 -0.99 -3.25
C ASN A 183 -12.11 0.08 -3.31
N PHE A 184 -10.84 -0.31 -3.17
CA PHE A 184 -9.70 0.58 -3.37
C PHE A 184 -9.69 1.19 -4.77
N GLY A 185 -9.86 0.37 -5.81
CA GLY A 185 -9.94 0.84 -7.21
C GLY A 185 -11.10 1.81 -7.44
N LEU A 186 -12.27 1.54 -6.87
CA LEU A 186 -13.41 2.46 -6.90
C LEU A 186 -13.09 3.77 -6.15
N GLY A 187 -12.45 3.68 -4.99
CA GLY A 187 -11.98 4.84 -4.23
C GLY A 187 -11.07 5.73 -5.06
N VAL A 188 -10.06 5.15 -5.71
CA VAL A 188 -9.13 5.86 -6.61
C VAL A 188 -9.88 6.47 -7.79
N TYR A 189 -10.81 5.73 -8.40
CA TYR A 189 -11.64 6.23 -9.51
C TYR A 189 -12.45 7.47 -9.11
N TYR A 190 -13.14 7.42 -7.97
CA TYR A 190 -13.91 8.56 -7.46
C TYR A 190 -13.02 9.74 -7.08
N TRP A 191 -11.87 9.48 -6.43
CA TRP A 191 -10.90 10.53 -6.14
C TRP A 191 -10.40 11.22 -7.41
N TRP A 192 -10.08 10.45 -8.44
CA TRP A 192 -9.70 11.00 -9.74
C TRP A 192 -10.80 11.88 -10.31
N HIS A 193 -12.05 11.40 -10.38
CA HIS A 193 -13.15 12.18 -10.95
C HIS A 193 -13.47 13.46 -10.16
N ARG A 194 -13.24 13.48 -8.85
CA ARG A 194 -13.40 14.67 -8.00
C ARG A 194 -12.35 15.75 -8.27
N HIS A 195 -11.10 15.37 -8.55
CA HIS A 195 -9.98 16.29 -8.67
C HIS A 195 -9.53 16.55 -10.11
N TYR A 196 -9.94 15.70 -11.05
CA TYR A 196 -9.69 15.87 -12.48
C TYR A 196 -10.58 16.99 -13.04
N LYS A 197 -9.95 18.13 -13.32
CA LYS A 197 -10.54 19.28 -14.01
C LYS A 197 -10.65 18.97 -15.50
#